data_AF-A4RQT5-F1
#
_entry.id   AF-A4RQT5-F1
#
_cell.length_a   1.000
_cell.length_b   1.000
_cell.length_c   1.000
_cell.angle_alpha   90.00
_cell.angle_beta   90.00
_cell.angle_gamma   90.00
#
_symmetry.space_group_name_H-M   'P 1'
#
loop_
_entity.id
_entity.type
_entity.pdbx_description
1 polymer ?
#
loop_
_entity_poly.entity_id
_entity_poly.type
_entity_poly.pdbx_seq_one_letter_code
_entity_poly.pdbx_strand_id
1 'polypeptide(L)'
;LDARLGRLGMTRVPMVGDGNCQFRALAANALRDQERHAEIRELATTRVEERREDFEIYFDGPRALDKWLREMKRDRTWGDELTLRAACDALGQKIHCVQSTQSNWYLLYEPEELKSKRMCFISYVSPVHYDAI
;
A
#
# COMPACT_ATOMS: atom_id res chain seq x y z
N LEU A 1 -13.67 -13.14 1.41
CA LEU A 1 -12.54 -12.57 2.16
C LEU A 1 -12.66 -12.83 3.65
N ASP A 2 -13.74 -12.44 4.31
CA ASP A 2 -13.90 -12.62 5.77
C ASP A 2 -13.78 -14.07 6.25
N ALA A 3 -14.40 -15.02 5.55
CA ALA A 3 -14.22 -16.44 5.87
C ALA A 3 -12.76 -16.91 5.79
N ARG A 4 -11.96 -16.33 4.88
CA ARG A 4 -10.52 -16.62 4.76
C ARG A 4 -9.76 -15.99 5.92
N LEU A 5 -10.02 -14.73 6.24
CA LEU A 5 -9.41 -14.05 7.38
C LEU A 5 -9.75 -14.77 8.70
N GLY A 6 -11.00 -15.18 8.88
CA GLY A 6 -11.43 -15.93 10.06
C GLY A 6 -10.68 -17.27 10.22
N ARG A 7 -10.42 -18.01 9.13
CA ARG A 7 -9.59 -19.23 9.16
C ARG A 7 -8.13 -18.95 9.53
N LEU A 8 -7.64 -17.73 9.28
CA LEU A 8 -6.30 -17.26 9.69
C LEU A 8 -6.30 -16.63 11.09
N GLY A 9 -7.43 -16.57 11.79
CA GLY A 9 -7.56 -15.91 13.08
C GLY A 9 -7.49 -14.38 12.99
N MET A 10 -7.80 -13.81 11.83
CA MET A 10 -7.71 -12.37 11.52
C MET A 10 -9.10 -11.77 11.29
N THR A 11 -9.25 -10.47 11.57
CA THR A 11 -10.49 -9.70 11.32
C THR A 11 -10.14 -8.35 10.70
N ARG A 12 -11.00 -7.83 9.82
CA ARG A 12 -10.77 -6.51 9.21
C ARG A 12 -11.03 -5.38 10.19
N VAL A 13 -10.20 -4.35 10.11
CA VAL A 13 -10.45 -3.02 10.66
C VAL A 13 -10.83 -2.09 9.50
N PRO A 14 -12.11 -1.69 9.39
CA PRO A 14 -12.60 -0.92 8.24
C PRO A 14 -11.90 0.43 8.09
N MET A 15 -11.44 0.74 6.87
CA MET A 15 -10.93 2.06 6.50
C MET A 15 -11.99 2.88 5.78
N VAL A 16 -11.89 4.21 5.88
CA VAL A 16 -12.77 5.12 5.14
C VAL A 16 -12.59 4.92 3.64
N GLY A 17 -13.70 4.76 2.91
CA GLY A 17 -13.75 4.62 1.45
C GLY A 17 -13.70 5.96 0.71
N ASP A 18 -12.72 6.81 1.01
CA ASP A 18 -12.57 8.16 0.45
C ASP A 18 -11.55 8.26 -0.70
N GLY A 19 -11.04 7.11 -1.17
CA GLY A 19 -9.94 7.03 -2.13
C GLY A 19 -8.54 7.04 -1.51
N ASN A 20 -8.43 7.18 -0.19
CA ASN A 20 -7.17 7.04 0.56
C ASN A 20 -7.04 5.67 1.23
N CYS A 21 -7.95 4.73 0.99
CA CYS A 21 -8.07 3.48 1.76
C CYS A 21 -6.77 2.65 1.85
N GLN A 22 -5.98 2.56 0.77
CA GLN A 22 -4.68 1.88 0.80
C GLN A 22 -3.71 2.55 1.78
N PHE A 23 -3.56 3.88 1.69
CA PHE A 23 -2.69 4.65 2.58
C PHE A 23 -3.20 4.68 4.02
N ARG A 24 -4.53 4.71 4.23
CA ARG A 24 -5.17 4.60 5.55
C ARG A 24 -4.88 3.25 6.19
N ALA A 25 -5.02 2.15 5.44
CA ALA A 25 -4.73 0.80 5.93
C ALA A 25 -3.26 0.65 6.37
N LEU A 26 -2.34 1.24 5.58
CA LEU A 26 -0.92 1.27 5.92
C LEU A 26 -0.63 2.16 7.13
N ALA A 27 -1.25 3.34 7.23
CA ALA A 27 -1.05 4.25 8.37
C ALA A 27 -1.61 3.65 9.67
N ALA A 28 -2.77 2.99 9.61
CA ALA A 28 -3.34 2.26 10.74
C ALA A 28 -2.37 1.19 11.30
N ASN A 29 -1.59 0.53 10.44
CA ASN A 29 -0.58 -0.45 10.85
C ASN A 29 0.73 0.20 11.32
N ALA A 30 1.34 1.03 10.48
CA ALA A 30 2.67 1.57 10.68
C ALA A 30 2.70 2.67 11.76
N LEU A 31 1.69 3.54 11.73
CA LEU A 31 1.59 4.75 12.53
C LEU A 31 0.55 4.65 13.66
N ARG A 32 -0.23 3.55 13.69
CA ARG A 32 -1.36 3.32 14.62
C ARG A 32 -2.46 4.39 14.53
N ASP A 33 -2.55 5.05 13.38
CA ASP A 33 -3.53 6.11 13.14
C ASP A 33 -3.80 6.22 11.63
N GLN A 34 -5.04 5.96 11.22
CA GLN A 34 -5.43 6.01 9.81
C GLN A 34 -5.52 7.45 9.29
N GLU A 35 -5.69 8.46 10.15
CA GLU A 35 -5.77 9.88 9.75
C GLU A 35 -4.41 10.41 9.28
N ARG A 36 -3.33 9.69 9.58
CA ARG A 36 -1.97 9.96 9.11
C ARG A 36 -1.69 9.39 7.71
N HIS A 37 -2.72 9.06 6.93
CA HIS A 37 -2.59 8.48 5.59
C HIS A 37 -1.82 9.38 4.61
N ALA A 38 -1.88 10.70 4.78
CA ALA A 38 -1.14 11.65 3.95
C ALA A 38 0.38 11.45 4.06
N GLU A 39 0.88 11.12 5.26
CA GLU A 39 2.31 10.85 5.49
C GLU A 39 2.76 9.59 4.74
N ILE A 40 1.94 8.53 4.70
CA ILE A 40 2.26 7.32 3.94
C ILE A 40 2.27 7.60 2.43
N ARG A 41 1.31 8.41 1.93
CA ARG A 41 1.28 8.82 0.52
C ARG A 41 2.54 9.60 0.15
N GLU A 42 2.92 10.57 0.98
CA GLU A 42 4.16 11.33 0.79
C GLU A 42 5.37 10.40 0.76
N LEU A 43 5.55 9.55 1.78
CA LEU A 43 6.65 8.58 1.85
C LEU A 43 6.74 7.68 0.61
N ALA A 44 5.61 7.14 0.14
CA ALA A 44 5.58 6.29 -1.03
C ALA A 44 5.97 7.06 -2.30
N THR A 45 5.38 8.23 -2.53
CA THR A 45 5.67 9.03 -3.74
C THR A 45 7.10 9.59 -3.74
N THR A 46 7.63 10.01 -2.59
CA THR A 46 9.03 10.41 -2.43
C THR A 46 9.96 9.24 -2.72
N ARG A 47 9.65 8.03 -2.24
CA ARG A 47 10.48 6.85 -2.55
C ARG A 47 10.51 6.54 -4.05
N VAL A 48 9.38 6.68 -4.75
CA VAL A 48 9.35 6.54 -6.22
C VAL A 48 10.21 7.61 -6.90
N GLU A 49 10.21 8.85 -6.41
CA GLU A 49 11.07 9.92 -6.93
C GLU A 49 12.56 9.65 -6.70
N GLU A 50 12.94 9.18 -5.51
CA GLU A 50 14.32 8.83 -5.15
C GLU A 50 14.86 7.65 -5.96
N ARG A 51 13.99 6.69 -6.29
CA ARG A 51 14.33 5.44 -6.98
C ARG A 51 13.75 5.39 -8.38
N ARG A 52 13.70 6.54 -9.04
CA ARG A 52 12.98 6.74 -10.30
C ARG A 52 13.27 5.68 -11.36
N GLU A 53 14.55 5.32 -11.52
CA GLU A 53 15.01 4.32 -12.48
C GLU A 53 14.38 2.94 -12.25
N ASP A 54 14.16 2.56 -10.98
CA ASP A 54 13.54 1.28 -10.61
C ASP A 54 12.05 1.21 -10.97
N PHE A 55 11.38 2.37 -11.06
CA PHE A 55 9.94 2.47 -11.37
C PHE A 55 9.66 2.80 -12.83
N GLU A 56 10.56 3.51 -13.52
CA GLU A 56 10.33 3.97 -14.89
C GLU A 56 10.06 2.82 -15.87
N ILE A 57 10.61 1.63 -15.61
CA ILE A 57 10.39 0.41 -16.39
C ILE A 57 8.91 0.00 -16.50
N TYR A 58 8.05 0.47 -15.58
CA TYR A 58 6.61 0.20 -15.59
C TYR A 58 5.81 1.23 -16.41
N PHE A 59 6.49 2.22 -16.99
CA PHE A 59 5.87 3.33 -17.71
C PHE A 59 6.42 3.43 -19.14
N ASP A 60 5.65 4.05 -20.02
CA ASP A 60 6.08 4.40 -21.38
C ASP A 60 6.97 5.66 -21.36
N GLY A 61 8.10 5.55 -20.68
CA GLY A 61 9.11 6.58 -20.51
C GLY A 61 8.89 7.60 -19.37
N PRO A 62 9.84 8.53 -19.16
CA PRO A 62 9.90 9.37 -17.98
C PRO A 62 8.68 10.26 -17.77
N ARG A 63 8.06 10.72 -18.87
CA ARG A 63 6.90 11.62 -18.84
C ARG A 63 5.63 10.93 -18.31
N ALA A 64 5.50 9.62 -18.56
CA ALA A 64 4.38 8.85 -18.05
C ALA A 64 4.51 8.66 -16.53
N LEU A 65 5.72 8.40 -16.03
CA LEU A 65 6.00 8.38 -14.59
C LEU A 65 5.75 9.75 -13.94
N ASP A 66 6.17 10.87 -14.55
CA ASP A 66 5.88 12.21 -14.03
C ASP A 66 4.38 12.52 -13.94
N LYS A 67 3.60 12.02 -14.91
CA LYS A 67 2.15 12.15 -14.87
C LYS A 67 1.58 11.34 -13.71
N TRP A 68 1.97 10.08 -13.59
CA TRP A 68 1.55 9.20 -12.50
C TRP A 68 1.91 9.78 -11.13
N LEU A 69 3.14 10.26 -10.93
CA LEU A 69 3.59 10.87 -9.67
C LEU A 69 2.74 12.10 -9.30
N ARG A 70 2.49 12.99 -10.27
CA ARG A 70 1.63 14.17 -10.05
C ARG A 70 0.22 13.78 -9.66
N GLU A 71 -0.35 12.74 -10.27
CA GLU A 71 -1.67 12.23 -9.93
C GLU A 71 -1.68 11.55 -8.56
N MET A 72 -0.68 10.71 -8.26
CA MET A 72 -0.57 9.93 -7.04
C MET A 72 -0.30 10.80 -5.80
N LYS A 73 0.32 11.97 -5.97
CA LYS A 73 0.46 12.96 -4.89
C LYS A 73 -0.84 13.65 -4.48
N ARG A 74 -1.89 13.60 -5.33
CA ARG A 74 -3.17 14.23 -5.01
C ARG A 74 -3.92 13.42 -3.95
N ASP A 75 -4.54 14.14 -3.02
CA ASP A 75 -5.45 13.54 -2.04
C ASP A 75 -6.57 12.76 -2.76
N ARG A 76 -6.95 11.63 -2.16
CA ARG A 76 -7.98 10.71 -2.67
C ARG A 76 -7.66 9.98 -3.97
N THR A 77 -6.46 10.13 -4.54
CA THR A 77 -6.00 9.25 -5.63
C THR A 77 -5.77 7.84 -5.09
N TRP A 78 -6.39 6.84 -5.69
CA TRP A 78 -6.25 5.45 -5.25
C TRP A 78 -4.81 4.98 -5.43
N GLY A 79 -4.26 4.35 -4.38
CA GLY A 79 -2.98 3.68 -4.48
C GLY A 79 -3.08 2.40 -5.31
N ASP A 80 -1.95 1.99 -5.89
CA ASP A 80 -1.81 0.81 -6.74
C ASP A 80 -0.72 -0.14 -6.17
N GLU A 81 -0.22 -1.05 -7.00
CA GLU A 81 0.86 -1.96 -6.59
C GLU A 81 2.21 -1.24 -6.44
N LEU A 82 2.48 -0.21 -7.23
CA LEU A 82 3.73 0.55 -7.16
C LEU A 82 3.80 1.32 -5.83
N THR A 83 2.67 1.85 -5.35
CA THR A 83 2.62 2.49 -4.03
C THR A 83 2.79 1.51 -2.88
N LEU A 84 2.34 0.25 -2.99
CA LEU A 84 2.64 -0.77 -1.97
C LEU A 84 4.13 -1.11 -1.93
N ARG A 85 4.77 -1.32 -3.08
CA ARG A 85 6.22 -1.54 -3.20
C ARG A 85 6.99 -0.38 -2.59
N ALA A 86 6.68 0.85 -3.02
CA ALA A 86 7.35 2.05 -2.54
C ALA A 86 7.15 2.28 -1.03
N ALA A 87 5.93 2.08 -0.51
CA ALA A 87 5.65 2.21 0.92
C ALA A 87 6.39 1.16 1.75
N CYS A 88 6.46 -0.08 1.26
CA CYS A 88 7.23 -1.17 1.89
C CYS A 88 8.69 -0.73 2.13
N ASP A 89 9.34 -0.23 1.08
CA ASP A 89 10.72 0.24 1.12
C ASP A 89 10.92 1.53 1.91
N ALA A 90 9.97 2.46 1.83
CA ALA A 90 10.01 3.71 2.57
C ALA A 90 9.95 3.45 4.08
N LEU A 91 9.01 2.60 4.50
CA LEU A 91 8.80 2.24 5.91
C LEU A 91 9.86 1.27 6.44
N GLY A 92 10.51 0.50 5.56
CA GLY A 92 11.39 -0.60 5.95
C GLY A 92 10.63 -1.67 6.75
N GLN A 93 9.39 -1.96 6.34
CA GLN A 93 8.46 -2.89 7.00
C GLN A 93 7.87 -3.84 5.95
N LYS A 94 7.69 -5.11 6.32
CA LYS A 94 6.98 -6.07 5.46
C LYS A 94 5.50 -5.70 5.35
N ILE A 95 4.94 -5.83 4.15
CA ILE A 95 3.51 -5.65 3.91
C ILE A 95 2.91 -6.98 3.46
N HIS A 96 1.98 -7.49 4.26
CA HIS A 96 1.18 -8.67 4.00
C HIS A 96 -0.18 -8.23 3.46
N CYS A 97 -0.51 -8.58 2.21
CA CYS A 97 -1.78 -8.24 1.59
C CYS A 97 -2.62 -9.50 1.35
N VAL A 98 -3.78 -9.59 2.00
CA VAL A 98 -4.75 -10.68 1.80
C VAL A 98 -5.89 -10.19 0.92
N GLN A 99 -5.99 -10.74 -0.28
CA GLN A 99 -6.93 -10.32 -1.30
C GLN A 99 -8.21 -11.17 -1.31
N SER A 100 -9.31 -10.62 -1.83
CA SER A 100 -10.60 -11.30 -2.01
C SER A 100 -10.60 -12.33 -3.15
N THR A 101 -9.59 -12.30 -4.02
CA THR A 101 -9.43 -13.21 -5.17
C THR A 101 -9.32 -14.67 -4.74
N GLN A 102 -9.65 -15.59 -5.66
CA GLN A 102 -9.62 -17.03 -5.37
C GLN A 102 -8.18 -17.58 -5.41
N SER A 103 -7.43 -17.23 -6.46
CA SER A 103 -6.00 -17.51 -6.64
C SER A 103 -5.13 -16.30 -6.31
N ASN A 104 -3.85 -16.52 -6.02
CA ASN A 104 -2.87 -15.49 -5.65
C ASN A 104 -3.39 -14.53 -4.57
N TRP A 105 -4.15 -15.09 -3.62
CA TRP A 105 -4.89 -14.32 -2.63
C TRP A 105 -4.02 -13.71 -1.54
N TYR A 106 -2.72 -13.99 -1.54
CA TYR A 106 -1.77 -13.48 -0.58
C TYR A 106 -0.53 -12.99 -1.31
N LEU A 107 -0.18 -11.73 -1.04
CA LEU A 107 1.03 -11.08 -1.53
C LEU A 107 1.87 -10.65 -0.33
N LEU A 108 3.18 -10.83 -0.45
CA LEU A 108 4.17 -10.37 0.53
C LEU A 108 5.12 -9.41 -0.17
N TYR A 109 5.19 -8.18 0.32
CA TYR A 109 6.22 -7.22 -0.05
C TYR A 109 7.26 -7.19 1.07
N GLU A 110 8.51 -7.42 0.71
CA GLU A 110 9.65 -7.32 1.63
C GLU A 110 10.52 -6.12 1.27
N PRO A 111 10.90 -5.27 2.24
CA PRO A 111 11.72 -4.09 1.97
C PRO A 111 13.15 -4.51 1.64
N GLU A 112 13.86 -3.68 0.87
CA GLU A 112 15.30 -3.86 0.65
C GLU A 112 16.10 -3.81 1.96
N GLU A 113 15.69 -2.91 2.86
CA GLU A 113 16.28 -2.75 4.19
C GLU A 113 15.18 -2.85 5.25
N LEU A 114 15.30 -3.83 6.14
CA LEU A 114 14.37 -4.00 7.25
C LEU A 114 14.73 -3.02 8.39
N LYS A 115 13.95 -1.94 8.51
CA LYS A 115 14.14 -0.90 9.55
C LYS A 115 13.35 -1.17 10.82
N SER A 116 12.37 -2.07 10.77
CA SER A 116 11.48 -2.37 11.89
C SER A 116 11.02 -3.82 11.87
N LYS A 117 10.82 -4.41 13.05
CA LYS A 117 10.17 -5.72 13.22
C LYS A 117 8.64 -5.63 13.12
N ARG A 118 8.07 -4.42 13.07
CA ARG A 118 6.63 -4.24 12.81
C ARG A 118 6.33 -4.61 11.36
N MET A 119 5.15 -5.15 11.15
CA MET A 119 4.66 -5.59 9.84
C MET A 119 3.28 -4.98 9.63
N CYS A 120 2.96 -4.65 8.38
CA CYS A 120 1.64 -4.18 7.99
C CYS A 120 0.82 -5.36 7.48
N PHE A 121 -0.36 -5.58 8.04
CA PHE A 121 -1.34 -6.51 7.51
C PHE A 121 -2.52 -5.72 6.95
N ILE A 122 -2.75 -5.88 5.66
CA ILE A 122 -3.84 -5.23 4.94
C ILE A 122 -4.65 -6.27 4.18
N SER A 123 -5.91 -5.96 3.94
CA SER A 123 -6.77 -6.75 3.07
C SER A 123 -7.20 -5.95 1.86
N TYR A 124 -7.37 -6.61 0.73
CA TYR A 124 -7.83 -6.00 -0.52
C TYR A 124 -9.11 -6.67 -1.01
N VAL A 125 -10.21 -5.93 -0.97
CA VAL A 125 -11.46 -6.29 -1.63
C VAL A 125 -11.35 -5.89 -3.09
N SER A 126 -10.79 -6.77 -3.92
CA SER A 126 -10.52 -6.48 -5.32
C SER A 126 -11.80 -6.16 -6.12
N PRO A 127 -11.79 -5.16 -7.02
CA PRO A 127 -10.72 -4.17 -7.25
C PRO A 127 -10.93 -2.84 -6.51
N VAL A 128 -11.66 -2.84 -5.39
CA VAL A 128 -12.40 -1.66 -4.91
C VAL A 128 -11.83 -1.03 -3.65
N HIS A 129 -11.32 -1.80 -2.69
CA HIS A 129 -11.08 -1.24 -1.35
C HIS A 129 -10.00 -1.95 -0.54
N TYR A 130 -9.30 -1.19 0.30
CA TYR A 130 -8.33 -1.70 1.26
C TYR A 130 -8.80 -1.46 2.70
N ASP A 131 -8.68 -2.48 3.54
CA ASP A 131 -8.86 -2.39 4.98
C ASP A 131 -7.58 -2.81 5.71
N ALA A 132 -7.39 -2.36 6.94
CA ALA A 132 -6.37 -2.93 7.82
C ALA A 132 -6.85 -4.29 8.37
N ILE A 133 -5.92 -5.09 8.88
CA ILE A 133 -6.15 -6.35 9.59
C ILE A 133 -5.52 -6.24 10.97
#